data_AF-A0A397CLY7-F1
#
_entry.id   AF-A0A397CLY7-F1
#
_cell.length_a   1.000
_cell.length_b   1.000
_cell.length_c   1.000
_cell.angle_alpha   90.00
_cell.angle_beta   90.00
_cell.angle_gamma   90.00
#
_symmetry.space_group_name_H-M   'P 1'
#
loop_
_entity.id
_entity.type
_entity.pdbx_description
1 polymer ?
#
loop_
_entity_poly.entity_id
_entity_poly.type
_entity_poly.pdbx_seq_one_letter_code
_entity_poly.pdbx_strand_id
1 'polypeptide(L)'
;MLNNNLFFSLTLASPNDFTNPNVLKTPGDVLYNPPNIIANLFVYLLLGVLGAIIANLVLWVPYPMLGIRQLTAHTTSCAHTLDELLDLLVDAYCFKIQDVDHMKFLRLKLERKFDAAVAKHAEMTALLQDVWWEQLVGLHLALRFRRSSVQPFVTLFGAQVEHLRAMYQAMELERYEHLHSRFMASLQQQ
;
A
#
# COMPACT_ATOMS: atom_id res chain seq x y z
N MET A 1 -0.53 0.68 -40.08
CA MET A 1 -0.96 -0.63 -39.56
C MET A 1 -2.33 -0.44 -38.91
N LEU A 2 -3.40 -0.68 -39.67
CA LEU A 2 -4.76 -0.58 -39.15
C LEU A 2 -5.00 -1.73 -38.17
N ASN A 3 -5.58 -1.41 -37.01
CA ASN A 3 -5.80 -2.33 -35.90
C ASN A 3 -6.57 -3.59 -36.39
N ASN A 4 -6.04 -4.79 -36.12
CA ASN A 4 -6.60 -6.07 -36.59
C ASN A 4 -8.11 -6.21 -36.24
N ASN A 5 -8.52 -5.58 -35.14
CA ASN A 5 -9.91 -5.58 -34.66
C ASN A 5 -10.88 -4.87 -35.63
N LEU A 6 -10.42 -3.81 -36.30
CA LEU A 6 -11.19 -3.12 -37.34
C LEU A 6 -11.36 -4.01 -38.57
N PHE A 7 -10.31 -4.75 -38.97
CA PHE A 7 -10.36 -5.70 -40.07
C PHE A 7 -11.42 -6.78 -39.84
N PHE A 8 -11.47 -7.39 -38.65
CA PHE A 8 -12.50 -8.37 -38.31
C PHE A 8 -13.92 -7.79 -38.29
N SER A 9 -14.11 -6.62 -37.67
CA SER A 9 -15.44 -5.98 -37.61
C SER A 9 -15.99 -5.60 -38.99
N LEU A 10 -15.14 -5.09 -39.90
CA LEU A 10 -15.53 -4.66 -41.24
C LEU A 10 -15.69 -5.85 -42.21
N THR A 11 -14.90 -6.91 -42.02
CA THR A 11 -15.03 -8.16 -42.80
C THR A 11 -16.29 -8.96 -42.46
N LEU A 12 -16.86 -8.83 -41.26
CA LEU A 12 -18.11 -9.51 -40.86
C LEU A 12 -19.37 -8.64 -40.85
N ALA A 13 -19.31 -7.39 -40.39
CA ALA A 13 -20.51 -6.57 -40.17
C ALA A 13 -20.89 -5.66 -41.36
N SER A 14 -19.93 -5.25 -42.19
CA SER A 14 -20.20 -4.36 -43.34
C SER A 14 -20.48 -5.18 -44.61
N PRO A 15 -21.44 -4.80 -45.46
CA PRO A 15 -21.58 -5.39 -46.80
C PRO A 15 -20.52 -4.89 -47.80
N ASN A 16 -19.77 -3.85 -47.43
CA ASN A 16 -18.79 -3.19 -48.31
C ASN A 16 -17.37 -3.73 -48.09
N ASP A 17 -16.54 -3.61 -49.12
CA ASP A 17 -15.14 -4.02 -49.13
C ASP A 17 -14.34 -3.27 -48.04
N PHE A 18 -13.42 -3.99 -47.41
CA PHE A 18 -12.53 -3.50 -46.37
C PHE A 18 -11.58 -2.42 -46.91
N THR A 19 -11.18 -2.53 -48.18
CA THR A 19 -10.24 -1.59 -48.81
C THR A 19 -10.93 -0.37 -49.43
N ASN A 20 -12.19 -0.52 -49.86
CA ASN A 20 -12.99 0.55 -50.45
C ASN A 20 -14.45 0.51 -49.96
N PRO A 21 -14.88 1.44 -49.09
CA PRO A 21 -16.21 1.41 -48.49
C PRO A 21 -17.35 1.70 -49.47
N ASN A 22 -17.05 2.08 -50.72
CA ASN A 22 -18.03 2.37 -51.77
C ASN A 22 -18.33 1.17 -52.66
N VAL A 23 -17.63 0.04 -52.48
CA VAL A 23 -17.74 -1.16 -53.31
C VAL A 23 -18.26 -2.31 -52.45
N LEU A 24 -19.20 -3.10 -52.98
CA LEU A 24 -19.72 -4.30 -52.34
C LEU A 24 -18.67 -5.43 -52.37
N LYS A 25 -18.70 -6.29 -51.35
CA LYS A 25 -17.80 -7.46 -51.28
C LYS A 25 -17.99 -8.38 -52.50
N THR A 26 -16.90 -8.66 -53.21
CA THR A 26 -16.91 -9.56 -54.37
C THR A 26 -16.87 -11.03 -53.94
N PRO A 27 -17.78 -11.89 -54.44
CA PRO A 27 -17.74 -13.33 -54.17
C PRO A 27 -16.48 -13.96 -54.81
N GLY A 28 -15.72 -14.74 -54.03
CA GLY A 28 -14.52 -15.45 -54.51
C GLY A 28 -13.19 -14.77 -54.20
N ASP A 29 -13.21 -13.61 -53.54
CA ASP A 29 -11.99 -12.94 -53.09
C ASP A 29 -11.36 -13.67 -51.89
N VAL A 30 -10.03 -13.79 -51.91
CA VAL A 30 -9.24 -14.59 -50.96
C VAL A 30 -9.40 -14.08 -49.53
N LEU A 31 -9.64 -12.78 -49.37
CA LEU A 31 -9.83 -12.11 -48.09
C LEU A 31 -11.12 -12.55 -47.37
N TYR A 32 -12.19 -12.82 -48.13
CA TYR A 32 -13.52 -13.18 -47.63
C TYR A 32 -13.82 -14.68 -47.75
N ASN A 33 -12.82 -15.48 -48.12
CA ASN A 33 -13.00 -16.91 -48.22
C ASN A 33 -13.29 -17.53 -46.83
N PRO A 34 -14.23 -18.50 -46.76
CA PRO A 34 -14.60 -19.18 -45.51
C PRO A 34 -13.42 -19.61 -44.62
N PRO A 35 -12.32 -20.22 -45.14
CA PRO A 35 -11.19 -20.61 -44.30
C PRO A 35 -10.49 -19.42 -43.63
N ASN A 36 -10.39 -18.27 -44.30
CA ASN A 36 -9.71 -17.10 -43.75
C ASN A 36 -10.54 -16.43 -42.65
N ILE A 37 -11.86 -16.36 -42.82
CA ILE A 37 -12.79 -15.83 -41.81
C ILE A 37 -12.77 -16.70 -40.55
N ILE A 38 -12.79 -18.02 -40.71
CA ILE A 38 -12.74 -18.98 -39.59
C ILE A 38 -11.40 -18.88 -38.84
N ALA A 39 -10.28 -18.79 -39.55
CA ALA A 39 -8.97 -18.63 -38.94
C ALA A 39 -8.87 -17.33 -38.12
N ASN A 40 -9.41 -16.23 -38.65
CA ASN A 40 -9.40 -14.95 -37.94
C ASN A 40 -10.30 -15.00 -36.68
N LEU A 41 -11.50 -15.58 -36.78
CA LEU A 41 -12.41 -15.80 -35.64
C LEU A 41 -11.72 -16.65 -34.54
N PHE A 42 -10.96 -17.66 -34.94
CA PHE A 42 -10.23 -18.53 -34.01
C PHE A 42 -9.14 -17.78 -33.22
N VAL A 43 -8.41 -16.85 -33.86
CA VAL A 43 -7.43 -16.01 -33.18
C VAL A 43 -8.09 -15.09 -32.15
N TYR A 44 -9.25 -14.51 -32.47
CA TYR A 44 -10.02 -13.70 -31.52
C TYR A 44 -10.59 -14.49 -30.36
N LEU A 45 -11.07 -15.71 -30.62
CA LEU A 45 -11.52 -16.63 -29.58
C LEU A 45 -10.36 -16.97 -28.63
N LEU A 46 -9.19 -17.30 -29.17
CA LEU A 46 -7.99 -17.57 -28.37
C LEU A 46 -7.57 -16.36 -27.54
N LEU A 47 -7.60 -15.15 -28.11
CA LEU A 47 -7.31 -13.92 -27.37
C LEU A 47 -8.29 -13.72 -26.21
N GLY A 48 -9.58 -13.99 -26.43
CA GLY A 48 -10.61 -13.94 -25.40
C GLY A 48 -10.40 -14.97 -24.28
N VAL A 49 -10.07 -16.21 -24.64
CA VAL A 49 -9.76 -17.28 -23.67
C VAL A 49 -8.50 -16.95 -22.87
N LEU A 50 -7.43 -16.49 -23.53
CA LEU A 50 -6.21 -16.04 -22.85
C LEU A 50 -6.49 -14.87 -21.91
N GLY A 51 -7.29 -13.90 -22.34
CA GLY A 51 -7.74 -12.80 -21.49
C GLY A 51 -8.50 -13.28 -20.25
N ALA A 52 -9.41 -14.24 -20.42
CA ALA A 52 -10.16 -14.84 -19.31
C ALA A 52 -9.25 -15.62 -18.34
N ILE A 53 -8.25 -16.35 -18.86
CA ILE A 53 -7.26 -17.05 -18.03
C ILE A 53 -6.44 -16.05 -17.22
N ILE A 54 -5.95 -14.97 -17.84
CA ILE A 54 -5.18 -13.93 -17.14
C ILE A 54 -6.03 -13.26 -16.07
N ALA A 55 -7.28 -12.90 -16.39
CA ALA A 55 -8.21 -12.30 -15.43
C ALA A 55 -8.46 -13.23 -14.23
N ASN A 56 -8.65 -14.53 -14.49
CA ASN A 56 -8.81 -15.52 -13.44
C ASN A 56 -7.52 -15.64 -12.60
N LEU A 57 -6.34 -15.69 -13.21
CA LEU A 57 -5.08 -15.73 -12.47
C LEU A 57 -4.89 -14.50 -11.58
N VAL A 58 -5.23 -13.31 -12.05
CA VAL A 58 -5.15 -12.06 -11.25
C VAL A 58 -6.11 -12.10 -10.07
N LEU A 59 -7.30 -12.68 -10.24
CA LEU A 59 -8.28 -12.80 -9.16
C LEU A 59 -7.81 -13.74 -8.03
N TRP A 60 -6.94 -14.70 -8.35
CA TRP A 60 -6.34 -15.61 -7.39
C TRP A 60 -5.08 -15.06 -6.71
N VAL A 61 -4.52 -13.93 -7.18
CA VAL A 61 -3.41 -13.24 -6.52
C VAL A 61 -4.00 -12.14 -5.62
N PRO A 62 -4.11 -12.36 -4.30
CA PRO A 62 -4.54 -11.32 -3.38
C PRO A 62 -3.57 -10.14 -3.41
N TYR A 63 -4.13 -8.93 -3.45
CA TYR A 63 -3.39 -7.70 -3.18
C TYR A 63 -3.18 -7.55 -1.67
N PRO A 64 -2.12 -6.90 -1.19
CA PRO A 64 -1.04 -6.24 -1.94
C PRO A 64 0.12 -7.19 -2.32
N MET A 65 0.72 -6.94 -3.48
CA MET A 65 1.97 -7.60 -3.90
C MET A 65 3.17 -6.97 -3.19
N LEU A 66 4.07 -7.80 -2.63
CA LEU A 66 5.29 -7.43 -1.90
C LEU A 66 5.03 -6.76 -0.53
N GLY A 67 3.99 -7.20 0.18
CA GLY A 67 3.66 -6.74 1.53
C GLY A 67 4.83 -6.90 2.52
N ILE A 68 5.62 -7.97 2.39
CA ILE A 68 6.83 -8.17 3.21
C ILE A 68 7.85 -7.04 3.07
N ARG A 69 8.07 -6.51 1.85
CA ARG A 69 9.04 -5.43 1.64
C ARG A 69 8.56 -4.11 2.24
N GLN A 70 7.28 -3.81 2.07
CA GLN A 70 6.64 -2.64 2.68
C GLN A 70 6.74 -2.74 4.20
N LEU A 71 6.36 -3.88 4.78
CA LEU A 71 6.43 -4.11 6.23
C LEU A 71 7.84 -3.95 6.78
N THR A 72 8.86 -4.41 6.06
CA THR A 72 10.28 -4.23 6.43
C THR A 72 10.72 -2.77 6.35
N ALA A 73 10.23 -2.00 5.38
CA ALA A 73 10.47 -0.57 5.29
C ALA A 73 9.80 0.19 6.45
N HIS A 74 8.56 -0.16 6.82
CA HIS A 74 7.88 0.46 7.95
C HIS A 74 8.58 0.15 9.27
N THR A 75 8.99 -1.09 9.51
CA THR A 75 9.63 -1.52 10.76
C THR A 75 11.00 -0.86 10.97
N THR A 76 11.81 -0.72 9.93
CA THR A 76 13.10 0.00 10.01
C THR A 76 12.94 1.48 10.33
N SER A 77 11.84 2.10 9.88
CA SER A 77 11.51 3.50 10.18
C SER A 77 10.83 3.69 11.56
N CYS A 78 10.36 2.63 12.23
CA CYS A 78 9.60 2.74 13.48
C CYS A 78 10.42 3.34 14.64
N ALA A 79 11.69 2.97 14.78
CA ALA A 79 12.56 3.51 15.82
C ALA A 79 12.67 5.04 15.69
N HIS A 80 12.99 5.53 14.49
CA HIS A 80 13.10 6.96 14.22
C HIS A 80 11.78 7.72 14.48
N THR A 81 10.61 7.11 14.21
CA THR A 81 9.34 7.76 14.52
C THR A 81 9.07 7.88 16.02
N LEU A 82 9.55 6.94 16.83
CA LEU A 82 9.43 7.01 18.29
C LEU A 82 10.41 8.02 18.87
N ASP A 83 11.65 8.05 18.38
CA ASP A 83 12.65 9.02 18.82
C ASP A 83 12.18 10.45 18.54
N GLU A 84 11.65 10.71 17.33
CA GLU A 84 11.11 12.04 16.97
C GLU A 84 9.89 12.43 17.83
N LEU A 85 9.02 11.47 18.18
CA LEU A 85 7.89 11.70 19.07
C LEU A 85 8.34 12.01 20.50
N LEU A 86 9.34 11.28 20.99
CA LEU A 86 9.91 11.48 22.31
C LEU A 86 10.58 12.85 22.40
N ASP A 87 11.47 13.19 21.47
CA ASP A 87 12.13 14.50 21.41
C ASP A 87 11.11 15.64 21.37
N LEU A 88 10.08 15.53 20.52
CA LEU A 88 9.06 16.58 20.43
C LEU A 88 8.23 16.70 21.72
N LEU A 89 8.02 15.60 22.45
CA LEU A 89 7.34 15.60 23.73
C LEU A 89 8.22 16.20 24.85
N VAL A 90 9.52 15.96 24.82
CA VAL A 90 10.50 16.60 25.72
C VAL A 90 10.61 18.10 25.44
N ASP A 91 10.65 18.50 24.17
CA ASP A 91 10.64 19.90 23.76
C ASP A 91 9.35 20.58 24.23
N ALA A 92 8.18 19.97 23.98
CA ALA A 92 6.90 20.49 24.44
C ALA A 92 6.87 20.65 25.96
N TYR A 93 7.51 19.73 26.69
CA TYR A 93 7.66 19.81 28.14
C TYR A 93 8.58 20.96 28.57
N CYS A 94 9.75 21.11 27.95
CA CYS A 94 10.71 22.18 28.25
C CYS A 94 10.13 23.56 27.97
N PHE A 95 9.45 23.73 26.84
CA PHE A 95 8.82 25.01 26.45
C PHE A 95 7.61 25.37 27.33
N LYS A 96 6.85 24.39 27.83
CA LYS A 96 5.73 24.65 28.76
C LYS A 96 6.19 25.38 30.04
N ILE A 97 7.45 25.22 30.44
CA ILE A 97 8.05 25.90 31.60
C ILE A 97 8.42 27.35 31.26
N GLN A 98 8.64 27.68 29.99
CA GLN A 98 9.33 28.90 29.58
C GLN A 98 8.46 29.90 28.77
N ASP A 99 7.51 29.46 27.93
CA ASP A 99 6.69 30.36 27.11
C ASP A 99 5.33 29.77 26.66
N VAL A 100 4.28 30.61 26.60
CA VAL A 100 2.87 30.19 26.37
C VAL A 100 2.45 30.25 24.89
N ASP A 101 3.04 31.12 24.07
CA ASP A 101 2.53 31.43 22.72
C ASP A 101 2.93 30.41 21.64
N HIS A 102 4.09 29.76 21.75
CA HIS A 102 4.54 28.71 20.82
C HIS A 102 3.88 27.34 21.09
N MET A 103 3.13 27.22 22.19
CA MET A 103 2.58 25.96 22.69
C MET A 103 1.45 25.41 21.81
N LYS A 104 0.65 26.28 21.17
CA LYS A 104 -0.43 25.83 20.27
C LYS A 104 0.10 25.15 19.02
N PHE A 105 1.19 25.66 18.45
CA PHE A 105 1.80 25.07 17.26
C PHE A 105 2.48 23.73 17.59
N LEU A 106 3.21 23.66 18.69
CA LEU A 106 3.85 22.42 19.16
C LEU A 106 2.82 21.33 19.45
N ARG A 107 1.72 21.68 20.14
CA ARG A 107 0.58 20.77 20.39
C ARG A 107 0.00 20.21 19.10
N LEU A 108 -0.31 21.07 18.13
CA LEU A 108 -0.85 20.64 16.84
C LEU A 108 0.14 19.76 16.06
N LYS A 109 1.44 20.08 16.12
CA LYS A 109 2.49 19.27 15.49
C LYS A 109 2.59 17.89 16.13
N LEU A 110 2.53 17.82 17.46
CA LEU A 110 2.59 16.58 18.22
C LEU A 110 1.36 15.69 17.97
N GLU A 111 0.15 16.27 17.99
CA GLU A 111 -1.10 15.55 17.68
C GLU A 111 -1.05 14.94 16.28
N ARG A 112 -0.62 15.70 15.26
CA ARG A 112 -0.44 15.20 13.89
C ARG A 112 0.58 14.06 13.81
N LYS A 113 1.67 14.14 14.59
CA LYS A 113 2.70 13.08 14.62
C LYS A 113 2.19 11.82 15.31
N PHE A 114 1.39 11.94 16.36
CA PHE A 114 0.72 10.81 16.98
C PHE A 114 -0.26 10.14 16.03
N ASP A 115 -1.08 10.92 15.32
CA ASP A 115 -2.03 10.38 14.35
C ASP A 115 -1.32 9.67 13.19
N ALA A 116 -0.20 10.22 12.71
CA ALA A 116 0.65 9.56 11.72
C ALA A 116 1.25 8.25 12.24
N ALA A 117 1.68 8.19 13.51
CA ALA A 117 2.20 6.97 14.12
C ALA A 117 1.11 5.91 14.31
N VAL A 118 -0.11 6.31 14.69
CA VAL A 118 -1.28 5.41 14.79
C VAL A 118 -1.68 4.87 13.42
N ALA A 119 -1.71 5.72 12.39
CA ALA A 119 -1.99 5.30 11.02
C ALA A 119 -0.94 4.29 10.52
N LYS A 120 0.34 4.54 10.79
CA LYS A 120 1.43 3.63 10.46
C LYS A 120 1.32 2.28 11.20
N HIS A 121 0.91 2.29 12.48
CA HIS A 121 0.62 1.05 13.21
C HIS A 121 -0.54 0.27 12.56
N ALA A 122 -1.65 0.94 12.23
CA ALA A 122 -2.79 0.32 11.56
C ALA A 122 -2.39 -0.30 10.20
N GLU A 123 -1.61 0.42 9.39
CA GLU A 123 -1.08 -0.08 8.12
C GLU A 123 -0.19 -1.31 8.31
N MET A 124 0.73 -1.29 9.29
CA MET A 124 1.55 -2.46 9.62
C MET A 124 0.72 -3.66 10.08
N THR A 125 -0.36 -3.45 10.85
CA THR A 125 -1.26 -4.52 11.27
C THR A 125 -2.07 -5.12 10.10
N ALA A 126 -2.52 -4.28 9.16
CA ALA A 126 -3.22 -4.72 7.96
C ALA A 126 -2.28 -5.56 7.05
N LEU A 127 -1.07 -5.05 6.79
CA LEU A 127 -0.03 -5.78 6.05
C LEU A 127 0.30 -7.12 6.72
N LEU A 128 0.34 -7.19 8.04
CA LEU A 128 0.64 -8.43 8.77
C LEU A 128 -0.49 -9.47 8.62
N GLN A 129 -1.74 -9.04 8.45
CA GLN A 129 -2.86 -9.93 8.13
C GLN A 129 -2.77 -10.40 6.67
N ASP A 130 -2.52 -9.50 5.73
CA ASP A 130 -2.54 -9.78 4.29
C ASP A 130 -1.34 -10.60 3.80
N VAL A 131 -0.18 -10.57 4.47
CA VAL A 131 1.05 -11.27 4.06
C VAL A 131 0.95 -12.82 4.14
N TRP A 132 -0.15 -13.39 4.65
CA TRP A 132 -0.32 -14.84 4.79
C TRP A 132 -0.08 -15.63 3.49
N TRP A 133 -0.53 -15.11 2.34
CA TRP A 133 -0.39 -15.79 1.05
C TRP A 133 1.06 -15.74 0.53
N GLU A 134 1.80 -14.64 0.79
CA GLU A 134 3.22 -14.53 0.41
C GLU A 134 4.07 -15.56 1.15
N GLN A 135 3.65 -15.96 2.36
CA GLN A 135 4.27 -17.05 3.11
C GLN A 135 3.96 -18.41 2.48
N LEU A 136 2.73 -18.64 2.02
CA LEU A 136 2.34 -19.88 1.34
C LEU A 136 3.07 -20.08 0.01
N VAL A 137 3.32 -19.00 -0.74
CA VAL A 137 4.10 -19.02 -1.99
C VAL A 137 5.62 -19.15 -1.72
N GLY A 138 6.05 -19.09 -0.46
CA GLY A 138 7.45 -19.27 -0.07
C GLY A 138 8.33 -18.04 -0.25
N LEU A 139 7.75 -16.88 -0.60
CA LEU A 139 8.45 -15.60 -0.80
C LEU A 139 9.24 -15.16 0.46
N HIS A 140 8.83 -15.65 1.62
CA HIS A 140 9.50 -15.45 2.91
C HIS A 140 10.98 -15.91 2.96
N LEU A 141 11.38 -16.89 2.12
CA LEU A 141 12.74 -17.45 2.09
C LEU A 141 13.68 -16.51 1.32
N ALA A 142 13.20 -16.01 0.19
CA ALA A 142 13.94 -15.04 -0.62
C ALA A 142 14.12 -13.70 0.12
N LEU A 143 13.09 -13.27 0.85
CA LEU A 143 13.09 -12.00 1.59
C LEU A 143 13.58 -12.12 3.04
N ARG A 144 13.98 -13.32 3.50
CA ARG A 144 14.43 -13.62 4.88
C ARG A 144 13.48 -13.08 5.98
N PHE A 145 12.18 -13.11 5.72
CA PHE A 145 11.17 -12.55 6.62
C PHE A 145 10.59 -13.60 7.57
N ARG A 146 10.55 -13.29 8.88
CA ARG A 146 9.94 -14.14 9.91
C ARG A 146 8.79 -13.41 10.59
N ARG A 147 7.55 -13.79 10.26
CA ARG A 147 6.33 -13.23 10.86
C ARG A 147 6.32 -13.34 12.39
N SER A 148 6.81 -14.45 12.94
CA SER A 148 6.89 -14.67 14.39
C SER A 148 7.74 -13.64 15.11
N SER A 149 8.76 -13.09 14.45
CA SER A 149 9.58 -12.02 15.03
C SER A 149 8.93 -10.65 14.84
N VAL A 150 8.27 -10.41 13.72
CA VAL A 150 7.76 -9.06 13.35
C VAL A 150 6.45 -8.74 14.06
N GLN A 151 5.59 -9.74 14.28
CA GLN A 151 4.35 -9.56 15.04
C GLN A 151 4.54 -8.93 16.42
N PRO A 152 5.44 -9.44 17.30
CA PRO A 152 5.67 -8.80 18.60
C PRO A 152 6.28 -7.40 18.48
N PHE A 153 7.07 -7.11 17.44
CA PHE A 153 7.58 -5.76 17.20
C PHE A 153 6.47 -4.77 16.85
N VAL A 154 5.52 -5.14 15.99
CA VAL A 154 4.39 -4.28 15.63
C VAL A 154 3.53 -4.00 16.87
N THR A 155 3.25 -5.02 17.69
CA THR A 155 2.49 -4.82 18.94
C THR A 155 3.24 -3.95 19.94
N LEU A 156 4.57 -4.08 20.03
CA LEU A 156 5.39 -3.25 20.92
C LEU A 156 5.36 -1.78 20.48
N PHE A 157 5.46 -1.52 19.17
CA PHE A 157 5.35 -0.17 18.63
C PHE A 157 4.01 0.46 18.97
N GLY A 158 2.90 -0.28 18.81
CA GLY A 158 1.57 0.18 19.21
C GLY A 158 1.50 0.55 20.70
N ALA A 159 2.02 -0.32 21.57
CA ALA A 159 2.06 -0.07 23.01
C ALA A 159 2.91 1.18 23.37
N GLN A 160 4.06 1.35 22.73
CA GLN A 160 4.92 2.52 22.97
C GLN A 160 4.26 3.84 22.55
N VAL A 161 3.57 3.86 21.40
CA VAL A 161 2.79 5.03 20.96
C VAL A 161 1.67 5.35 21.95
N GLU A 162 1.00 4.34 22.49
CA GLU A 162 -0.04 4.51 23.51
C GLU A 162 0.52 5.04 24.83
N HIS A 163 1.66 4.52 25.30
CA HIS A 163 2.35 5.04 26.48
C HIS A 163 2.78 6.50 26.32
N LEU A 164 3.30 6.89 25.16
CA LEU A 164 3.66 8.28 24.86
C LEU A 164 2.42 9.19 24.84
N ARG A 165 1.30 8.72 24.29
CA ARG A 165 0.03 9.47 24.32
C ARG A 165 -0.51 9.63 25.73
N ALA A 166 -0.44 8.58 26.55
CA ALA A 166 -0.81 8.64 27.97
C ALA A 166 0.07 9.64 28.73
N MET A 167 1.39 9.66 28.45
CA MET A 167 2.31 10.64 29.02
C MET A 167 1.97 12.07 28.59
N TYR A 168 1.63 12.28 27.31
CA TYR A 168 1.18 13.58 26.82
C TYR A 168 -0.10 14.05 27.51
N GLN A 169 -1.09 13.17 27.69
CA GLN A 169 -2.32 13.48 28.41
C GLN A 169 -2.07 13.80 29.89
N ALA A 170 -1.20 13.02 30.55
CA ALA A 170 -0.77 13.31 31.92
C ALA A 170 -0.09 14.69 32.00
N MET A 171 0.74 15.04 31.03
CA MET A 171 1.38 16.35 30.94
C MET A 171 0.37 17.49 30.71
N GLU A 172 -0.70 17.28 29.93
CA GLU A 172 -1.77 18.28 29.81
C GLU A 172 -2.56 18.45 31.11
N LEU A 173 -2.85 17.35 31.80
CA LEU A 173 -3.64 17.31 33.04
C LEU A 173 -2.87 17.82 34.27
N GLU A 174 -1.55 17.66 34.30
CA GLU A 174 -0.71 18.13 35.41
C GLU A 174 -0.14 19.54 35.16
N ARG A 175 -0.52 20.49 36.04
CA ARG A 175 0.42 21.48 36.61
C ARG A 175 1.15 20.70 37.72
N TYR A 176 2.47 20.47 37.70
CA TYR A 176 3.37 20.34 38.90
C TYR A 176 4.67 19.54 38.67
N GLU A 177 5.66 19.91 39.49
CA GLU A 177 7.11 19.63 39.47
C GLU A 177 7.55 18.16 39.67
N HIS A 178 6.65 17.25 40.04
CA HIS A 178 7.05 15.89 40.46
C HIS A 178 7.33 14.92 39.31
N LEU A 179 6.70 15.13 38.16
CA LEU A 179 6.96 14.37 36.93
C LEU A 179 8.33 14.77 36.34
N HIS A 180 8.75 16.02 36.53
CA HIS A 180 10.07 16.55 36.13
C HIS A 180 11.21 15.71 36.69
N SER A 181 11.19 15.48 38.02
CA SER A 181 12.29 14.82 38.72
C SER A 181 12.39 13.35 38.33
N ARG A 182 11.27 12.66 38.11
CA ARG A 182 11.28 11.28 37.60
C ARG A 182 11.73 11.19 36.15
N PHE A 183 11.31 12.12 35.30
CA PHE A 183 11.66 12.11 33.89
C PHE A 183 13.14 12.46 33.65
N MET A 184 13.66 13.48 34.34
CA MET A 184 15.09 13.81 34.35
C MET A 184 15.92 12.67 34.92
N ALA A 185 15.46 12.00 35.99
CA ALA A 185 16.14 10.83 36.53
C ALA A 185 16.19 9.64 35.55
N SER A 186 15.11 9.41 34.76
CA SER A 186 15.10 8.35 33.75
C SER A 186 15.96 8.68 32.53
N LEU A 187 16.02 9.95 32.11
CA LEU A 187 16.88 10.38 31.00
C LEU A 187 18.37 10.40 31.39
N GLN A 188 18.70 10.71 32.65
CA GLN A 188 20.08 10.66 33.16
C GLN A 188 20.60 9.24 33.43
N GLN A 189 19.74 8.22 33.36
CA GLN A 189 20.12 6.82 33.55
C GLN A 189 20.42 6.06 32.23
N GLN A 190 20.43 6.76 31.09
CA GLN A 190 21.02 6.28 29.83
C GLN A 190 22.42 6.87 29.63
#